data_AF-A0A9E6DPA7-F1
#
_entry.id   AF-A0A9E6DPA7-F1
#
_cell.length_a   1.000
_cell.length_b   1.000
_cell.length_c   1.000
_cell.angle_alpha   90.00
_cell.angle_beta   90.00
_cell.angle_gamma   90.00
#
_symmetry.space_group_name_H-M   'P 1'
#
loop_
_entity.id
_entity.type
_entity.pdbx_description
1 polymer ?
#
loop_
_entity_poly.entity_id
_entity_poly.type
_entity_poly.pdbx_seq_one_letter_code
_entity_poly.pdbx_strand_id
1 'polypeptide(L)'
;MRARVIALGLGLLGVACHDDERRPYTPFTMSSGAGNPSSIASSQTPPTQKAPFKRRDATIAKQPKRKWILDGFEIVAPDGSLLESAIVADFNNDGSLEAIAWIIAEAEPTRTANMRPQPATLWLFEKGASKRKVAGEPGFVPTGPSCKTTRTLTQTGRQTVSLSVSASCQGNLIPRAPTRGMLVIRPLNRQPVVFGLRIADAAKGETLSLSFDTQDIDGDGRDDVKLTAGLSTDDAPPVEVELRWLDRTTGLARDPAQPATAFQDMASVELVRSDGVNTSRAVIPRVEKGRRLHASLCDGSGVTRVHTLNGTGLPCVGLEQAFDWFAEAETQSRITQGNIRDAFGVLERADWFHPSLSKRGRKAIEKRLLKTVDAVKAKLRAVDVKVRGPDNTPRYSPLRFEDDGSLLVLGPSGVQRIGRDDSVEYIEDEVDPWPMTVIGPSKDRFLGVAYPCESATVMLLRSGSTGMVKPPILTDLLAPRPGACGGRPPDSRRPSVLGWGDDGPIAIVHGHSIGKLPTRGAPGAAVSTDGRFVVAPTALGVLITGPGQKKPSLWSADELPLPLKLQDCVIHTDGKHTACIRNGAVVQLSAAD
;
A
#
# COMPACT_ATOMS: atom_id res chain seq x y z
N MET A 1 -17.46 -66.16 -9.67
CA MET A 1 -17.19 -65.89 -8.23
C MET A 1 -17.62 -64.44 -7.98
N ARG A 2 -18.84 -64.13 -7.51
CA ARG A 2 -19.33 -64.10 -6.11
C ARG A 2 -18.23 -63.56 -5.15
N ALA A 3 -18.38 -62.43 -4.47
CA ALA A 3 -19.51 -62.07 -3.61
C ALA A 3 -19.88 -60.58 -3.60
N ARG A 4 -21.19 -60.34 -3.45
CA ARG A 4 -21.83 -59.08 -3.02
C ARG A 4 -21.86 -59.06 -1.50
N VAL A 5 -21.66 -57.89 -0.88
CA VAL A 5 -22.10 -57.62 0.49
C VAL A 5 -23.17 -56.52 0.42
N ILE A 6 -24.34 -56.87 0.92
CA ILE A 6 -25.50 -56.00 1.16
C ILE A 6 -25.45 -55.65 2.64
N ALA A 7 -25.67 -54.38 2.98
CA ALA A 7 -26.13 -53.98 4.31
C ALA A 7 -27.22 -52.91 4.15
N LEU A 8 -28.43 -53.32 4.52
CA LEU A 8 -29.64 -52.52 4.68
C LEU A 8 -29.74 -52.10 6.15
N GLY A 9 -30.29 -50.91 6.45
CA GLY A 9 -30.70 -50.55 7.81
C GLY A 9 -31.22 -49.12 7.96
N LEU A 10 -32.55 -48.99 7.93
CA LEU A 10 -33.49 -48.00 8.52
C LEU A 10 -32.91 -46.65 9.01
N GLY A 11 -33.45 -45.48 8.68
CA GLY A 11 -34.87 -45.10 8.58
C GLY A 11 -35.22 -44.19 9.76
N LEU A 12 -35.35 -42.87 9.53
CA LEU A 12 -36.03 -41.94 10.42
C LEU A 12 -36.68 -40.81 9.60
N LEU A 13 -38.00 -40.73 9.73
CA LEU A 13 -38.92 -39.77 9.15
C LEU A 13 -38.74 -38.39 9.83
N GLY A 14 -38.53 -37.35 9.03
CA GLY A 14 -38.60 -35.95 9.47
C GLY A 14 -39.75 -35.26 8.76
N VAL A 15 -40.83 -35.02 9.51
CA VAL A 15 -42.09 -34.42 9.09
C VAL A 15 -41.92 -32.93 8.79
N ALA A 16 -42.46 -32.49 7.66
CA ALA A 16 -42.66 -31.08 7.35
C ALA A 16 -43.91 -30.57 8.08
N CYS A 17 -43.74 -29.67 9.04
CA CYS A 17 -44.84 -28.86 9.58
C CYS A 17 -44.75 -27.45 8.99
N HIS A 18 -45.78 -27.13 8.20
CA HIS A 18 -46.29 -25.77 8.03
C HIS A 18 -46.66 -25.21 9.41
N ASP A 19 -46.25 -23.99 9.70
CA ASP A 19 -46.99 -23.10 10.60
C ASP A 19 -46.98 -21.69 10.00
N ASP A 20 -48.16 -21.33 9.51
CA ASP A 20 -48.60 -19.99 9.19
C ASP A 20 -49.02 -19.26 10.48
N GLU A 21 -49.10 -17.93 10.39
CA GLU A 21 -49.81 -17.01 11.31
C GLU A 21 -49.18 -16.69 12.68
N ARG A 22 -48.40 -15.58 12.70
CA ARG A 22 -48.73 -14.36 13.48
C ARG A 22 -47.86 -13.18 13.06
N ARG A 23 -48.45 -12.26 12.29
CA ARG A 23 -48.03 -10.85 12.23
C ARG A 23 -48.72 -10.08 13.37
N PRO A 24 -48.21 -8.91 13.81
CA PRO A 24 -48.66 -7.70 13.13
C PRO A 24 -47.59 -6.61 12.88
N TYR A 25 -47.83 -5.93 11.76
CA TYR A 25 -47.61 -4.52 11.42
C TYR A 25 -46.21 -3.91 11.14
N THR A 26 -46.03 -3.70 9.84
CA THR A 26 -45.22 -2.77 9.00
C THR A 26 -45.56 -1.27 9.19
N PRO A 27 -45.07 -0.31 8.37
CA PRO A 27 -43.74 -0.02 7.79
C PRO A 27 -43.37 1.48 7.88
N PHE A 28 -42.13 1.87 7.54
CA PHE A 28 -41.91 3.16 6.84
C PHE A 28 -40.89 3.00 5.72
N THR A 29 -41.42 3.05 4.49
CA THR A 29 -40.71 3.42 3.26
C THR A 29 -40.67 4.95 3.19
N MET A 30 -39.48 5.55 3.09
CA MET A 30 -39.39 6.98 2.73
C MET A 30 -39.48 7.12 1.21
N SER A 31 -40.68 7.48 0.76
CA SER A 31 -40.95 8.01 -0.57
C SER A 31 -40.45 9.44 -0.66
N SER A 32 -39.86 9.75 -1.81
CA SER A 32 -39.49 11.07 -2.29
C SER A 32 -40.74 11.96 -2.39
N GLY A 33 -40.78 13.04 -1.62
CA GLY A 33 -41.81 14.08 -1.72
C GLY A 33 -41.14 15.44 -1.82
N ALA A 34 -41.23 16.06 -3.00
CA ALA A 34 -40.96 17.48 -3.17
C ALA A 34 -42.05 18.27 -2.44
N GLY A 35 -41.65 19.05 -1.44
CA GLY A 35 -42.53 19.94 -0.69
C GLY A 35 -41.71 21.01 0.01
N ASN A 36 -41.91 22.26 -0.38
CA ASN A 36 -41.37 23.45 0.30
C ASN A 36 -41.75 23.43 1.79
N PRO A 37 -40.81 23.66 2.73
CA PRO A 37 -41.16 24.14 4.05
C PRO A 37 -41.03 25.67 4.10
N SER A 38 -42.16 26.33 4.28
CA SER A 38 -42.19 27.69 4.82
C SER A 38 -41.44 27.71 6.15
N SER A 39 -40.57 28.71 6.27
CA SER A 39 -39.75 29.02 7.44
C SER A 39 -40.60 29.21 8.69
N ILE A 40 -40.37 28.38 9.70
CA ILE A 40 -40.46 28.83 11.10
C ILE A 40 -39.01 28.97 11.55
N ALA A 41 -38.53 30.21 11.51
CA ALA A 41 -37.23 30.57 12.02
C ALA A 41 -37.24 30.38 13.55
N SER A 42 -36.66 29.29 14.01
CA SER A 42 -36.21 29.19 15.39
C SER A 42 -34.86 29.90 15.44
N SER A 43 -34.86 31.14 15.94
CA SER A 43 -33.66 31.94 16.19
C SER A 43 -32.87 31.31 17.35
N GLN A 44 -32.22 30.17 17.10
CA GLN A 44 -31.12 29.72 17.95
C GLN A 44 -29.89 30.52 17.53
N THR A 45 -29.52 31.46 18.40
CA THR A 45 -28.23 32.13 18.37
C THR A 45 -27.13 31.07 18.20
N PRO A 46 -26.21 31.20 17.23
CA PRO A 46 -25.06 30.31 17.16
C PRO A 46 -24.37 30.35 18.52
N PRO A 47 -24.03 29.20 19.16
CA PRO A 47 -23.24 29.24 20.37
C PRO A 47 -21.96 30.00 20.05
N THR A 48 -21.67 31.03 20.85
CA THR A 48 -20.45 31.83 20.76
C THR A 48 -19.27 30.87 20.77
N GLN A 49 -18.65 30.65 19.61
CA GLN A 49 -17.45 29.81 19.49
C GLN A 49 -16.41 30.37 20.46
N LYS A 50 -16.12 29.63 21.53
CA LYS A 50 -14.98 29.92 22.39
C LYS A 50 -13.76 30.01 21.49
N ALA A 51 -12.90 31.00 21.73
CA ALA A 51 -11.66 31.15 20.96
C ALA A 51 -10.88 29.82 20.91
N PRO A 52 -10.30 29.47 19.75
CA PRO A 52 -9.60 28.21 19.56
C PRO A 52 -8.46 28.07 20.59
N PHE A 53 -8.30 26.86 21.13
CA PHE A 53 -7.26 26.59 22.11
C PHE A 53 -5.87 26.71 21.45
N LYS A 54 -4.91 27.32 22.16
CA LYS A 54 -3.54 27.45 21.69
C LYS A 54 -2.65 26.38 22.32
N ARG A 55 -2.11 25.49 21.48
CA ARG A 55 -1.12 24.47 21.85
C ARG A 55 0.07 25.08 22.62
N ARG A 56 0.51 24.40 23.69
CA ARG A 56 1.60 24.85 24.56
C ARG A 56 2.59 23.72 24.86
N ASP A 57 3.83 23.87 24.43
CA ASP A 57 4.88 22.92 24.77
C ASP A 57 5.28 23.01 26.25
N ALA A 58 5.73 21.89 26.80
CA ALA A 58 6.27 21.85 28.14
C ALA A 58 7.50 22.76 28.26
N THR A 59 7.61 23.43 29.40
CA THR A 59 8.86 24.09 29.74
C THR A 59 9.89 23.00 30.05
N ILE A 60 11.08 23.09 29.46
CA ILE A 60 12.19 22.15 29.69
C ILE A 60 13.16 22.81 30.65
N ALA A 61 13.57 22.07 31.70
CA ALA A 61 14.56 22.55 32.64
C ALA A 61 15.96 22.53 31.98
N LYS A 62 16.75 23.60 32.12
CA LYS A 62 18.15 23.64 31.63
C LYS A 62 18.99 22.48 32.18
N GLN A 63 18.73 22.12 33.42
CA GLN A 63 19.22 20.93 34.10
C GLN A 63 18.07 20.36 34.94
N PRO A 64 17.93 19.03 35.07
CA PRO A 64 16.87 18.43 35.87
C PRO A 64 16.90 18.91 37.33
N LYS A 65 15.73 19.19 37.93
CA LYS A 65 15.63 19.83 39.26
C LYS A 65 14.81 19.00 40.25
N ARG A 66 15.17 19.02 41.54
CA ARG A 66 14.30 18.44 42.61
C ARG A 66 13.08 19.30 42.91
N LYS A 67 13.24 20.63 42.88
CA LYS A 67 12.17 21.61 43.09
C LYS A 67 12.13 22.60 41.93
N TRP A 68 10.94 22.96 41.48
CA TRP A 68 10.76 23.89 40.37
C TRP A 68 9.48 24.69 40.53
N ILE A 69 9.61 26.02 40.57
CA ILE A 69 8.47 26.94 40.48
C ILE A 69 8.25 27.27 39.01
N LEU A 70 7.06 26.99 38.49
CA LEU A 70 6.64 27.28 37.13
C LEU A 70 5.25 27.95 37.19
N ASP A 71 5.09 29.11 36.55
CA ASP A 71 3.83 29.88 36.56
C ASP A 71 3.22 30.08 37.96
N GLY A 72 4.08 30.26 38.97
CA GLY A 72 3.67 30.43 40.38
C GLY A 72 3.30 29.13 41.11
N PHE A 73 3.32 27.98 40.43
CA PHE A 73 3.08 26.67 41.03
C PHE A 73 4.41 26.00 41.42
N GLU A 74 4.56 25.58 42.68
CA GLU A 74 5.73 24.83 43.16
C GLU A 74 5.57 23.33 42.90
N ILE A 75 6.50 22.75 42.14
CA ILE A 75 6.57 21.33 41.82
C ILE A 75 7.76 20.73 42.56
N VAL A 76 7.53 19.67 43.34
CA VAL A 76 8.57 18.95 44.10
C VAL A 76 8.59 17.48 43.68
N ALA A 77 9.70 17.05 43.07
CA ALA A 77 9.87 15.67 42.62
C ALA A 77 9.69 14.67 43.79
N PRO A 78 9.25 13.42 43.51
CA PRO A 78 9.45 12.30 44.43
C PRO A 78 10.92 12.12 44.81
N ASP A 79 11.16 11.52 45.98
CA ASP A 79 12.52 11.24 46.45
C ASP A 79 13.28 10.37 45.44
N GLY A 80 14.57 10.65 45.27
CA GLY A 80 15.44 9.96 44.29
C GLY A 80 15.12 10.29 42.83
N SER A 81 14.37 11.35 42.56
CA SER A 81 13.94 11.73 41.22
C SER A 81 14.15 13.22 40.91
N LEU A 82 14.21 13.56 39.62
CA LEU A 82 14.41 14.93 39.12
C LEU A 82 13.35 15.29 38.07
N LEU A 83 12.90 16.54 38.06
CA LEU A 83 11.99 17.13 37.09
C LEU A 83 12.77 17.53 35.83
N GLU A 84 12.40 16.97 34.67
CA GLU A 84 13.02 17.29 33.37
C GLU A 84 12.20 18.34 32.59
N SER A 85 10.88 18.19 32.56
CA SER A 85 9.97 19.13 31.91
C SER A 85 8.62 19.19 32.64
N ALA A 86 7.90 20.30 32.50
CA ALA A 86 6.59 20.48 33.14
C ALA A 86 5.65 21.41 32.35
N ILE A 87 4.35 21.21 32.54
CA ILE A 87 3.25 22.07 32.09
C ILE A 87 2.41 22.43 33.32
N VAL A 88 2.06 23.71 33.45
CA VAL A 88 1.10 24.20 34.44
C VAL A 88 -0.13 24.73 33.70
N ALA A 89 -1.30 24.21 34.04
CA ALA A 89 -2.57 24.59 33.45
C ALA A 89 -3.73 24.24 34.39
N ASP A 90 -4.87 24.86 34.15
CA ASP A 90 -6.16 24.50 34.75
C ASP A 90 -6.83 23.46 33.85
N PHE A 91 -6.68 22.17 34.18
CA PHE A 91 -7.11 21.06 33.32
C PHE A 91 -8.59 20.71 33.47
N ASN A 92 -9.28 21.20 34.50
CA ASN A 92 -10.72 21.00 34.70
C ASN A 92 -11.54 22.28 34.57
N ASN A 93 -10.89 23.42 34.32
CA ASN A 93 -11.49 24.74 34.20
C ASN A 93 -12.20 25.18 35.50
N ASP A 94 -11.63 24.83 36.66
CA ASP A 94 -12.15 25.22 37.99
C ASP A 94 -11.48 26.50 38.56
N GLY A 95 -10.49 27.05 37.85
CA GLY A 95 -9.72 28.23 38.24
C GLY A 95 -8.46 27.91 39.06
N SER A 96 -8.27 26.66 39.48
CA SER A 96 -7.05 26.18 40.12
C SER A 96 -6.04 25.74 39.06
N LEU A 97 -4.76 25.81 39.40
CA LEU A 97 -3.71 25.31 38.53
C LEU A 97 -3.25 23.94 39.02
N GLU A 98 -3.06 23.03 38.08
CA GLU A 98 -2.34 21.78 38.28
C GLU A 98 -1.04 21.78 37.48
N ALA A 99 -0.09 20.97 37.94
CA ALA A 99 1.14 20.73 37.23
C ALA A 99 1.23 19.27 36.76
N ILE A 100 1.66 19.11 35.51
CA ILE A 100 2.06 17.82 34.94
C ILE A 100 3.54 17.88 34.65
N ALA A 101 4.33 16.99 35.25
CA ALA A 101 5.77 16.97 35.07
C ALA A 101 6.30 15.59 34.67
N TRP A 102 7.28 15.62 33.77
CA TRP A 102 8.06 14.45 33.40
C TRP A 102 9.25 14.31 34.34
N ILE A 103 9.39 13.12 34.92
CA ILE A 103 10.30 12.83 36.02
C ILE A 103 11.24 11.70 35.62
N ILE A 104 12.53 11.93 35.81
CA ILE A 104 13.61 10.96 35.61
C ILE A 104 14.21 10.57 36.95
N ALA A 105 14.82 9.39 37.02
CA ALA A 105 15.57 8.99 38.22
C ALA A 105 16.83 9.86 38.36
N GLU A 106 17.15 10.24 39.59
CA GLU A 106 18.44 10.85 39.91
C GLU A 106 19.54 9.81 39.70
N ALA A 107 20.64 10.20 39.06
CA ALA A 107 21.75 9.29 38.82
C ALA A 107 22.46 8.99 40.14
N GLU A 108 22.42 7.73 40.59
CA GLU A 108 23.26 7.31 41.72
C GLU A 108 24.71 7.09 41.24
N PRO A 109 25.71 7.69 41.90
CA PRO A 109 27.12 7.57 41.51
C PRO A 109 27.67 6.14 41.57
N THR A 110 26.97 5.21 42.24
CA THR A 110 27.34 3.80 42.42
C THR A 110 26.58 2.83 41.50
N ARG A 111 25.72 3.30 40.58
CA ARG A 111 25.07 2.39 39.62
C ARG A 111 26.14 1.77 38.71
N THR A 112 26.36 0.46 38.90
CA THR A 112 27.19 -0.33 37.99
C THR A 112 26.59 -0.25 36.57
N ALA A 113 27.46 -0.24 35.55
CA ALA A 113 27.07 -0.14 34.14
C ALA A 113 26.05 -1.19 33.65
N ASN A 114 25.74 -2.19 34.49
CA ASN A 114 24.85 -3.31 34.20
C ASN A 114 23.42 -3.14 34.77
N MET A 115 23.14 -2.09 35.56
CA MET A 115 21.77 -1.83 36.04
C MET A 115 20.96 -1.07 34.99
N ARG A 116 19.77 -1.58 34.65
CA ARG A 116 18.84 -0.88 33.75
C ARG A 116 18.45 0.46 34.39
N PRO A 117 18.55 1.59 33.66
CA PRO A 117 18.04 2.86 34.16
C PRO A 117 16.55 2.72 34.50
N GLN A 118 16.13 3.28 35.63
CA GLN A 118 14.72 3.31 35.98
C GLN A 118 13.93 4.08 34.90
N PRO A 119 12.80 3.54 34.43
CA PRO A 119 12.01 4.18 33.38
C PRO A 119 11.43 5.50 33.89
N ALA A 120 11.51 6.52 33.04
CA ALA A 120 10.96 7.83 33.37
C ALA A 120 9.42 7.80 33.43
N THR A 121 8.84 8.73 34.18
CA THR A 121 7.41 8.72 34.51
C THR A 121 6.80 10.10 34.47
N LEU A 122 5.50 10.18 34.13
CA LEU A 122 4.73 11.42 34.14
C LEU A 122 3.88 11.46 35.41
N TRP A 123 3.92 12.59 36.12
CA TRP A 123 3.23 12.80 37.39
C TRP A 123 2.34 14.04 37.34
N LEU A 124 1.19 13.93 38.00
CA LEU A 124 0.27 15.01 38.31
C LEU A 124 0.54 15.54 39.72
N PHE A 125 0.51 16.86 39.84
CA PHE A 125 0.66 17.62 41.07
C PHE A 125 -0.53 18.56 41.20
N GLU A 126 -1.24 18.44 42.32
CA GLU A 126 -2.40 19.24 42.66
C GLU A 126 -2.14 19.90 44.02
N LYS A 127 -2.64 21.13 44.19
CA LYS A 127 -2.46 21.85 45.45
C LYS A 127 -3.24 21.15 46.56
N GLY A 128 -2.54 20.71 47.61
CA GLY A 128 -3.18 20.04 48.75
C GLY A 128 -3.57 18.58 48.52
N ALA A 129 -3.28 18.00 47.35
CA ALA A 129 -3.47 16.58 47.10
C ALA A 129 -2.15 15.80 47.01
N SER A 130 -2.24 14.48 47.06
CA SER A 130 -1.07 13.61 46.91
C SER A 130 -0.67 13.53 45.43
N LYS A 131 0.62 13.77 45.14
CA LYS A 131 1.19 13.59 43.80
C LYS A 131 0.92 12.17 43.28
N ARG A 132 0.55 12.06 42.01
CA ARG A 132 0.12 10.80 41.41
C ARG A 132 0.78 10.55 40.06
N LYS A 133 1.27 9.33 39.85
CA LYS A 133 1.74 8.88 38.53
C LYS A 133 0.56 8.75 37.57
N VAL A 134 0.64 9.39 36.41
CA VAL A 134 -0.40 9.36 35.37
C VAL A 134 0.00 8.59 34.12
N ALA A 135 1.30 8.52 33.81
CA ALA A 135 1.83 7.71 32.72
C ALA A 135 3.29 7.29 32.99
N GLY A 136 3.81 6.39 32.18
CA GLY A 136 5.22 5.98 32.19
C GLY A 136 5.78 5.90 30.79
N GLU A 137 7.11 5.83 30.69
CA GLU A 137 7.79 5.50 29.44
C GLU A 137 7.22 4.18 28.88
N PRO A 138 6.72 4.15 27.63
CA PRO A 138 6.10 2.94 27.09
C PRO A 138 7.12 1.81 26.97
N GLY A 139 6.88 0.68 27.63
CA GLY A 139 7.85 -0.41 27.76
C GLY A 139 8.24 -1.13 26.47
N PHE A 140 7.57 -0.84 25.35
CA PHE A 140 7.93 -1.33 24.01
C PHE A 140 8.96 -0.45 23.30
N VAL A 141 9.18 0.79 23.77
CA VAL A 141 10.21 1.67 23.18
C VAL A 141 11.58 1.12 23.58
N PRO A 142 12.50 0.89 22.62
CA PRO A 142 13.81 0.34 22.91
C PRO A 142 14.60 1.19 23.90
N THR A 143 15.19 0.54 24.89
CA THR A 143 16.09 1.14 25.88
C THR A 143 17.42 0.39 25.90
N GLY A 144 18.53 1.09 26.08
CA GLY A 144 19.83 0.46 26.26
C GLY A 144 20.99 1.44 26.03
N PRO A 145 22.24 1.01 26.28
CA PRO A 145 23.41 1.87 26.15
C PRO A 145 23.61 2.46 24.74
N SER A 146 23.13 1.76 23.71
CA SER A 146 23.22 2.17 22.30
C SER A 146 22.01 2.95 21.80
N CYS A 147 21.03 3.22 22.65
CA CYS A 147 19.78 3.91 22.30
C CYS A 147 19.73 5.30 22.95
N LYS A 148 19.37 6.31 22.15
CA LYS A 148 19.08 7.66 22.62
C LYS A 148 17.58 7.89 22.62
N THR A 149 17.01 8.15 23.79
CA THR A 149 15.58 8.47 23.94
C THR A 149 15.35 9.98 23.84
N THR A 150 14.33 10.38 23.07
CA THR A 150 13.82 11.75 22.99
C THR A 150 12.38 11.77 23.46
N ARG A 151 12.00 12.84 24.16
CA ARG A 151 10.68 12.98 24.78
C ARG A 151 10.14 14.37 24.51
N THR A 152 8.85 14.43 24.22
CA THR A 152 8.15 15.69 23.98
C THR A 152 6.80 15.64 24.70
N LEU A 153 6.57 16.64 25.55
CA LEU A 153 5.32 16.82 26.27
C LEU A 153 4.69 18.14 25.80
N THR A 154 3.44 18.07 25.38
CA THR A 154 2.71 19.25 24.86
C THR A 154 1.26 19.22 25.33
N GLN A 155 0.73 20.35 25.78
CA GLN A 155 -0.70 20.53 25.97
C GLN A 155 -1.36 20.73 24.61
N THR A 156 -2.16 19.76 24.19
CA THR A 156 -2.79 19.70 22.86
C THR A 156 -4.28 20.02 22.87
N GLY A 157 -4.89 20.08 24.07
CA GLY A 157 -6.28 20.48 24.31
C GLY A 157 -6.42 21.11 25.69
N ARG A 158 -7.63 21.54 26.07
CA ARG A 158 -7.83 22.25 27.35
C ARG A 158 -7.57 21.33 28.55
N GLN A 159 -8.01 20.08 28.45
CA GLN A 159 -8.00 19.06 29.50
C GLN A 159 -6.99 17.94 29.23
N THR A 160 -6.23 18.04 28.13
CA THR A 160 -5.39 16.96 27.61
C THR A 160 -3.95 17.39 27.34
N VAL A 161 -3.03 16.46 27.60
CA VAL A 161 -1.62 16.55 27.21
C VAL A 161 -1.24 15.36 26.32
N SER A 162 -0.41 15.62 25.33
CA SER A 162 0.19 14.60 24.48
C SER A 162 1.64 14.35 24.90
N LEU A 163 2.00 13.08 25.06
CA LEU A 163 3.37 12.62 25.31
C LEU A 163 3.86 11.82 24.10
N SER A 164 4.99 12.23 23.51
CA SER A 164 5.71 11.45 22.51
C SER A 164 7.04 11.00 23.11
N VAL A 165 7.32 9.70 23.08
CA VAL A 165 8.61 9.12 23.47
C VAL A 165 9.16 8.33 22.28
N SER A 166 10.38 8.61 21.84
CA SER A 166 11.02 7.93 20.72
C SER A 166 12.45 7.53 21.06
N ALA A 167 12.91 6.40 20.53
CA ALA A 167 14.29 5.94 20.64
C ALA A 167 14.97 5.85 19.27
N SER A 168 16.22 6.30 19.22
CA SER A 168 17.13 6.07 18.09
C SER A 168 18.28 5.19 18.57
N CYS A 169 18.43 4.00 17.99
CA CYS A 169 19.44 3.03 18.41
C CYS A 169 20.51 2.83 17.32
N GLN A 170 21.76 2.59 17.72
CA GLN A 170 22.86 2.33 16.77
C GLN A 170 22.81 0.92 16.16
N GLY A 171 22.18 -0.04 16.82
CA GLY A 171 22.05 -1.42 16.34
C GLY A 171 20.81 -1.63 15.46
N ASN A 172 20.86 -2.66 14.60
CA ASN A 172 19.71 -3.08 13.80
C ASN A 172 18.61 -3.63 14.70
N LEU A 173 17.47 -2.96 14.74
CA LEU A 173 16.26 -3.46 15.38
C LEU A 173 15.58 -4.49 14.47
N ILE A 174 14.73 -5.34 15.07
CA ILE A 174 13.84 -6.22 14.30
C ILE A 174 12.99 -5.31 13.38
N PRO A 175 12.83 -5.65 12.09
CA PRO A 175 12.02 -4.86 11.18
C PRO A 175 10.62 -4.60 11.74
N ARG A 176 10.17 -3.34 11.66
CA ARG A 176 8.89 -2.86 12.21
C ARG A 176 8.73 -3.00 13.73
N ALA A 177 9.81 -3.22 14.48
CA ALA A 177 9.76 -3.04 15.92
C ALA A 177 9.39 -1.58 16.25
N PRO A 178 8.44 -1.33 17.17
CA PRO A 178 8.10 0.03 17.57
C PRO A 178 9.29 0.76 18.18
N THR A 179 9.58 1.96 17.69
CA THR A 179 10.65 2.85 18.19
C THR A 179 10.07 4.10 18.85
N ARG A 180 8.77 4.36 18.67
CA ARG A 180 8.07 5.52 19.19
C ARG A 180 6.74 5.14 19.82
N GLY A 181 6.43 5.73 20.96
CA GLY A 181 5.12 5.72 21.60
C GLY A 181 4.54 7.12 21.65
N MET A 182 3.26 7.27 21.32
CA MET A 182 2.54 8.53 21.47
C MET A 182 1.29 8.31 22.32
N LEU A 183 1.09 9.11 23.37
CA LEU A 183 -0.02 8.99 24.31
C LEU A 183 -0.81 10.29 24.34
N VAL A 184 -2.13 10.19 24.45
CA VAL A 184 -3.02 11.29 24.87
C VAL A 184 -3.46 11.01 26.30
N ILE A 185 -3.25 11.99 27.17
CA ILE A 185 -3.43 11.86 28.61
C ILE A 185 -4.40 12.95 29.09
N ARG A 186 -5.43 12.54 29.83
CA ARG A 186 -6.29 13.41 30.63
C ARG A 186 -5.85 13.29 32.09
N PRO A 187 -5.06 14.25 32.61
CA PRO A 187 -4.40 14.09 33.89
C PRO A 187 -5.34 13.73 35.04
N LEU A 188 -6.48 14.40 35.12
CA LEU A 188 -7.44 14.30 36.22
C LEU A 188 -8.36 13.08 36.12
N ASN A 189 -8.31 12.31 35.03
CA ASN A 189 -9.10 11.10 34.90
C ASN A 189 -8.57 9.96 35.79
N ARG A 190 -9.50 9.09 36.22
CA ARG A 190 -9.16 7.83 36.92
C ARG A 190 -8.25 6.93 36.09
N GLN A 191 -8.51 6.85 34.78
CA GLN A 191 -7.63 6.25 33.78
C GLN A 191 -7.05 7.38 32.93
N PRO A 192 -5.82 7.85 33.21
CA PRO A 192 -5.32 9.08 32.58
C PRO A 192 -5.01 8.91 31.10
N VAL A 193 -4.45 7.77 30.69
CA VAL A 193 -4.14 7.51 29.28
C VAL A 193 -5.43 7.14 28.55
N VAL A 194 -5.95 8.04 27.73
CA VAL A 194 -7.22 7.85 27.01
C VAL A 194 -7.01 7.30 25.60
N PHE A 195 -5.88 7.60 24.98
CA PHE A 195 -5.51 7.10 23.66
C PHE A 195 -3.99 6.91 23.57
N GLY A 196 -3.54 6.01 22.70
CA GLY A 196 -2.13 6.00 22.34
C GLY A 196 -1.77 5.00 21.26
N LEU A 197 -0.56 5.18 20.74
CA LEU A 197 -0.02 4.49 19.60
C LEU A 197 1.36 3.91 19.89
N ARG A 198 1.61 2.74 19.30
CA ARG A 198 2.91 2.12 19.08
C ARG A 198 3.29 2.35 17.62
N ILE A 199 4.47 2.92 17.38
CA ILE A 199 4.88 3.38 16.06
C ILE A 199 6.26 2.82 15.77
N ALA A 200 6.39 2.08 14.67
CA ALA A 200 7.67 1.70 14.10
C ALA A 200 8.19 2.78 13.15
N ASP A 201 9.52 2.82 12.94
CA ASP A 201 10.14 3.69 11.95
C ASP A 201 9.53 3.46 10.57
N ALA A 202 9.55 4.48 9.71
CA ALA A 202 9.07 4.37 8.32
C ALA A 202 9.93 3.38 7.50
N ALA A 203 9.46 3.01 6.30
CA ALA A 203 10.31 2.22 5.40
C ALA A 203 11.53 3.06 4.94
N LYS A 204 12.57 2.40 4.44
CA LYS A 204 13.79 3.08 3.98
C LYS A 204 13.45 4.09 2.88
N GLY A 205 13.91 5.34 3.03
CA GLY A 205 13.66 6.44 2.09
C GLY A 205 12.33 7.18 2.33
N GLU A 206 11.62 6.85 3.41
CA GLU A 206 10.36 7.48 3.78
C GLU A 206 10.47 8.14 5.16
N THR A 207 9.63 9.13 5.40
CA THR A 207 9.40 9.71 6.72
C THR A 207 7.92 9.68 7.04
N LEU A 208 7.56 9.02 8.14
CA LEU A 208 6.20 8.93 8.65
C LEU A 208 6.01 9.97 9.76
N SER A 209 5.23 11.01 9.49
CA SER A 209 4.87 12.04 10.46
C SER A 209 3.55 11.69 11.15
N LEU A 210 3.50 11.87 12.46
CA LEU A 210 2.30 11.65 13.28
C LEU A 210 2.21 12.74 14.32
N SER A 211 1.04 13.35 14.44
CA SER A 211 0.75 14.39 15.42
C SER A 211 -0.67 14.27 15.97
N PHE A 212 -0.82 14.62 17.25
CA PHE A 212 -2.13 14.75 17.89
C PHE A 212 -2.51 16.23 18.02
N ASP A 213 -3.80 16.47 17.85
CA ASP A 213 -4.53 17.68 18.21
C ASP A 213 -5.76 17.21 18.97
N THR A 214 -6.00 17.75 20.17
CA THR A 214 -7.01 17.21 21.09
C THR A 214 -8.02 18.27 21.51
N GLN A 215 -8.29 19.19 20.60
CA GLN A 215 -9.36 20.16 20.75
C GLN A 215 -10.74 19.49 20.66
N ASP A 216 -11.72 20.14 21.25
CA ASP A 216 -13.15 19.84 21.10
C ASP A 216 -13.59 20.09 19.66
N ILE A 217 -13.85 19.03 18.90
CA ILE A 217 -14.17 19.09 17.47
C ILE A 217 -15.67 19.31 17.25
N ASP A 218 -16.52 18.76 18.12
CA ASP A 218 -17.98 18.80 17.98
C ASP A 218 -18.68 19.79 18.91
N GLY A 219 -17.94 20.48 19.77
CA GLY A 219 -18.41 21.60 20.59
C GLY A 219 -19.11 21.18 21.88
N ASP A 220 -18.95 19.93 22.32
CA ASP A 220 -19.60 19.39 23.52
C ASP A 220 -18.86 19.72 24.84
N GLY A 221 -17.74 20.42 24.75
CA GLY A 221 -16.88 20.82 25.85
C GLY A 221 -15.85 19.78 26.26
N ARG A 222 -15.74 18.64 25.55
CA ARG A 222 -14.77 17.58 25.81
C ARG A 222 -13.67 17.61 24.75
N ASP A 223 -12.45 17.33 25.18
CA ASP A 223 -11.30 17.25 24.28
C ASP A 223 -11.37 15.96 23.42
N ASP A 224 -11.51 16.09 22.10
CA ASP A 224 -11.47 14.95 21.19
C ASP A 224 -10.04 14.52 20.85
N VAL A 225 -9.86 13.54 19.96
CA VAL A 225 -8.54 13.16 19.44
C VAL A 225 -8.56 13.18 17.92
N LYS A 226 -7.79 14.11 17.33
CA LYS A 226 -7.44 14.11 15.91
C LYS A 226 -5.99 13.67 15.74
N LEU A 227 -5.79 12.55 15.06
CA LEU A 227 -4.49 12.11 14.56
C LEU A 227 -4.30 12.61 13.13
N THR A 228 -3.30 13.44 12.92
CA THR A 228 -2.82 13.75 11.56
C THR A 228 -1.64 12.84 11.25
N ALA A 229 -1.76 12.07 10.18
CA ALA A 229 -0.74 11.15 9.72
C ALA A 229 -0.27 11.53 8.32
N GLY A 230 1.04 11.72 8.17
CA GLY A 230 1.65 12.13 6.92
C GLY A 230 2.77 11.20 6.47
N LEU A 231 2.95 11.11 5.15
CA LEU A 231 4.08 10.43 4.54
C LEU A 231 4.80 11.39 3.60
N SER A 232 6.11 11.55 3.83
CA SER A 232 7.01 12.26 2.92
C SER A 232 8.13 11.35 2.43
N THR A 233 8.64 11.71 1.26
CA THR A 233 9.80 11.11 0.59
C THR A 233 10.52 12.26 -0.10
N ASP A 234 11.81 12.07 -0.43
CA ASP A 234 12.65 13.16 -0.96
C ASP A 234 12.21 13.67 -2.34
N ASP A 235 11.42 12.88 -3.08
CA ASP A 235 11.10 13.06 -4.49
C ASP A 235 9.74 13.73 -4.77
N ALA A 236 8.90 13.99 -3.75
CA ALA A 236 7.63 14.67 -3.96
C ALA A 236 7.08 15.33 -2.68
N PRO A 237 6.07 16.20 -2.79
CA PRO A 237 5.39 16.78 -1.63
C PRO A 237 4.79 15.71 -0.69
N PRO A 238 4.63 16.02 0.60
CA PRO A 238 3.98 15.12 1.56
C PRO A 238 2.50 14.90 1.21
N VAL A 239 1.97 13.77 1.64
CA VAL A 239 0.53 13.50 1.68
C VAL A 239 0.11 13.26 3.12
N GLU A 240 -1.09 13.68 3.50
CA GLU A 240 -1.59 13.59 4.87
C GLU A 240 -3.05 13.12 4.88
N VAL A 241 -3.41 12.38 5.93
CA VAL A 241 -4.79 12.00 6.25
C VAL A 241 -5.07 12.25 7.72
N GLU A 242 -6.34 12.48 8.03
CA GLU A 242 -6.80 12.65 9.40
C GLU A 242 -7.60 11.42 9.86
N LEU A 243 -7.41 11.05 11.12
CA LEU A 243 -8.27 10.11 11.84
C LEU A 243 -8.80 10.79 13.09
N ARG A 244 -10.08 10.59 13.40
CA ARG A 244 -10.77 11.27 14.50
C ARG A 244 -11.42 10.27 15.45
N TRP A 245 -11.32 10.58 16.74
CA TRP A 245 -12.06 9.92 17.81
C TRP A 245 -12.71 10.99 18.66
N LEU A 246 -14.02 10.86 18.85
CA LEU A 246 -14.83 11.79 19.62
C LEU A 246 -15.02 11.25 21.03
N ASP A 247 -14.84 12.09 22.04
CA ASP A 247 -15.02 11.68 23.44
C ASP A 247 -16.49 11.58 23.80
N ARG A 248 -16.97 10.35 23.98
CA ARG A 248 -18.34 10.09 24.41
C ARG A 248 -18.37 9.74 25.89
N THR A 249 -19.56 9.71 26.47
CA THR A 249 -19.77 9.29 27.87
C THR A 249 -19.22 7.90 28.16
N THR A 250 -19.21 7.02 27.16
CA THR A 250 -18.66 5.66 27.21
C THR A 250 -17.16 5.57 26.88
N GLY A 251 -16.50 6.70 26.63
CA GLY A 251 -15.11 6.80 26.18
C GLY A 251 -14.97 7.22 24.71
N LEU A 252 -13.74 7.20 24.22
CA LEU A 252 -13.42 7.59 22.83
C LEU A 252 -14.09 6.67 21.82
N ALA A 253 -14.94 7.25 20.96
CA ALA A 253 -15.57 6.58 19.84
C ALA A 253 -14.96 7.07 18.53
N ARG A 254 -14.54 6.16 17.66
CA ARG A 254 -14.00 6.53 16.35
C ARG A 254 -15.08 7.19 15.49
N ASP A 255 -14.73 8.26 14.80
CA ASP A 255 -15.56 8.83 13.74
C ASP A 255 -15.77 7.77 12.63
N PRO A 256 -17.02 7.33 12.36
CA PRO A 256 -17.29 6.29 11.38
C PRO A 256 -16.92 6.69 9.95
N ALA A 257 -16.81 8.00 9.66
CA ALA A 257 -16.41 8.50 8.36
C ALA A 257 -14.89 8.42 8.11
N GLN A 258 -14.07 8.19 9.16
CA GLN A 258 -12.61 8.18 9.07
C GLN A 258 -12.01 6.77 9.15
N PRO A 259 -11.09 6.40 8.24
CA PRO A 259 -10.28 7.30 7.41
C PRO A 259 -10.82 7.43 5.97
N ALA A 260 -11.99 6.87 5.69
CA ALA A 260 -12.54 6.77 4.33
C ALA A 260 -12.62 8.14 3.65
N THR A 261 -13.19 9.12 4.34
CA THR A 261 -13.36 10.48 3.80
C THR A 261 -12.00 11.12 3.51
N ALA A 262 -11.03 11.03 4.41
CA ALA A 262 -9.71 11.62 4.19
C ALA A 262 -8.97 11.03 2.96
N PHE A 263 -9.05 9.70 2.76
CA PHE A 263 -8.47 9.08 1.56
C PHE A 263 -9.28 9.38 0.29
N GLN A 264 -10.60 9.51 0.39
CA GLN A 264 -11.46 9.90 -0.73
C GLN A 264 -11.15 11.33 -1.18
N ASP A 265 -11.02 12.27 -0.24
CA ASP A 265 -10.65 13.66 -0.51
C ASP A 265 -9.30 13.72 -1.23
N MET A 266 -8.29 13.01 -0.72
CA MET A 266 -6.98 12.87 -1.35
C MET A 266 -7.07 12.32 -2.78
N ALA A 267 -7.77 11.21 -2.96
CA ALA A 267 -7.89 10.54 -4.27
C ALA A 267 -8.67 11.40 -5.28
N SER A 268 -9.68 12.14 -4.84
CA SER A 268 -10.50 13.01 -5.70
C SER A 268 -9.68 14.17 -6.29
N VAL A 269 -8.79 14.78 -5.48
CA VAL A 269 -7.88 15.84 -5.94
C VAL A 269 -6.95 15.33 -7.02
N GLU A 270 -6.38 14.14 -6.83
CA GLU A 270 -5.47 13.53 -7.80
C GLU A 270 -6.19 13.08 -9.08
N LEU A 271 -7.45 12.64 -8.97
CA LEU A 271 -8.29 12.36 -10.13
C LEU A 271 -8.53 13.61 -10.97
N VAL A 272 -8.84 14.76 -10.36
CA VAL A 272 -9.00 16.03 -11.09
C VAL A 272 -7.70 16.45 -11.77
N ARG A 273 -6.55 16.28 -11.10
CA ARG A 273 -5.22 16.64 -11.66
C ARG A 273 -4.78 15.73 -12.81
N SER A 274 -5.31 14.52 -12.89
CA SER A 274 -4.89 13.50 -13.85
C SER A 274 -5.20 13.83 -15.31
N ASP A 275 -6.21 14.67 -15.56
CA ASP A 275 -6.61 15.11 -16.90
C ASP A 275 -5.69 16.21 -17.47
N GLY A 276 -5.01 16.99 -16.62
CA GLY A 276 -4.17 18.10 -17.06
C GLY A 276 -2.77 17.67 -17.50
N VAL A 277 -2.33 18.11 -18.69
CA VAL A 277 -1.00 17.77 -19.24
C VAL A 277 0.15 18.20 -18.30
N ASN A 278 0.03 19.37 -17.66
CA ASN A 278 1.06 19.89 -16.76
C ASN A 278 0.96 19.31 -15.34
N THR A 279 -0.24 18.91 -14.90
CA THR A 279 -0.49 18.43 -13.54
C THR A 279 -0.38 16.92 -13.41
N SER A 280 -0.64 16.16 -14.49
CA SER A 280 -0.67 14.70 -14.49
C SER A 280 0.66 14.08 -14.05
N ARG A 281 1.80 14.71 -14.37
CA ARG A 281 3.14 14.22 -13.98
C ARG A 281 3.29 14.00 -12.47
N ALA A 282 2.65 14.85 -11.65
CA ALA A 282 2.73 14.75 -10.18
C ALA A 282 1.75 13.73 -9.58
N VAL A 283 0.77 13.25 -10.35
CA VAL A 283 -0.31 12.38 -9.85
C VAL A 283 0.21 11.02 -9.42
N ILE A 284 1.02 10.35 -10.24
CA ILE A 284 1.48 8.99 -9.96
C ILE A 284 2.26 8.93 -8.63
N PRO A 285 3.29 9.78 -8.38
CA PRO A 285 3.98 9.78 -7.09
C PRO A 285 3.05 10.06 -5.90
N ARG A 286 2.04 10.94 -6.06
CA ARG A 286 1.09 11.26 -4.98
C ARG A 286 0.14 10.10 -4.68
N VAL A 287 -0.38 9.45 -5.71
CA VAL A 287 -1.21 8.24 -5.58
C VAL A 287 -0.42 7.13 -4.89
N GLU A 288 0.83 6.91 -5.29
CA GLU A 288 1.69 5.93 -4.64
C GLU A 288 1.95 6.24 -3.17
N LYS A 289 2.22 7.50 -2.82
CA LYS A 289 2.36 7.90 -1.41
C LYS A 289 1.07 7.69 -0.63
N GLY A 290 -0.09 7.98 -1.21
CA GLY A 290 -1.38 7.68 -0.58
C GLY A 290 -1.52 6.19 -0.25
N ARG A 291 -1.15 5.31 -1.19
CA ARG A 291 -1.14 3.85 -0.96
C ARG A 291 -0.12 3.40 0.09
N ARG A 292 1.08 4.01 0.12
CA ARG A 292 2.12 3.75 1.14
C ARG A 292 1.71 4.23 2.53
N LEU A 293 1.05 5.39 2.61
CA LEU A 293 0.49 5.94 3.86
C LEU A 293 -0.63 5.04 4.39
N HIS A 294 -1.54 4.60 3.52
CA HIS A 294 -2.53 3.56 3.86
C HIS A 294 -1.83 2.30 4.40
N ALA A 295 -0.80 1.80 3.72
CA ALA A 295 -0.11 0.60 4.15
C ALA A 295 0.58 0.75 5.52
N SER A 296 1.08 1.94 5.83
CA SER A 296 1.72 2.24 7.13
C SER A 296 0.71 2.36 8.27
N LEU A 297 -0.48 2.89 8.00
CA LEU A 297 -1.51 3.17 9.01
C LEU A 297 -2.45 2.01 9.26
N CYS A 298 -2.91 1.38 8.19
CA CYS A 298 -4.08 0.52 8.22
C CYS A 298 -3.73 -0.93 8.50
N ASP A 299 -4.54 -1.55 9.35
CA ASP A 299 -4.53 -2.99 9.58
C ASP A 299 -4.89 -3.75 8.28
N GLY A 300 -4.34 -4.95 8.13
CA GLY A 300 -4.55 -5.77 6.93
C GLY A 300 -3.65 -5.42 5.74
N SER A 301 -2.79 -4.40 5.83
CA SER A 301 -1.81 -4.05 4.79
C SER A 301 -0.59 -4.97 4.75
N GLY A 302 -0.43 -5.88 5.72
CA GLY A 302 0.72 -6.77 5.87
C GLY A 302 2.04 -6.10 6.28
N VAL A 303 2.08 -4.76 6.32
CA VAL A 303 3.28 -3.95 6.62
C VAL A 303 2.99 -2.77 7.54
N THR A 304 1.88 -2.80 8.27
CA THR A 304 1.45 -1.74 9.19
C THR A 304 2.56 -1.37 10.17
N ARG A 305 2.70 -0.06 10.41
CA ARG A 305 3.71 0.53 11.32
C ARG A 305 3.08 1.23 12.51
N VAL A 306 1.77 1.51 12.45
CA VAL A 306 1.03 2.19 13.50
C VAL A 306 0.01 1.22 14.12
N HIS A 307 0.19 0.96 15.41
CA HIS A 307 -0.68 0.12 16.20
C HIS A 307 -1.21 0.91 17.39
N THR A 308 -2.32 0.50 17.97
CA THR A 308 -2.77 1.03 19.25
C THR A 308 -1.80 0.61 20.37
N LEU A 309 -1.97 1.19 21.56
CA LEU A 309 -1.20 0.86 22.75
C LEU A 309 -1.23 -0.61 23.17
N ASN A 310 -2.23 -1.39 22.77
CA ASN A 310 -2.29 -2.82 23.08
C ASN A 310 -1.63 -3.68 21.99
N GLY A 311 -1.29 -3.09 20.84
CA GLY A 311 -0.66 -3.77 19.70
C GLY A 311 -1.61 -4.12 18.56
N THR A 312 -2.91 -3.83 18.67
CA THR A 312 -3.85 -4.01 17.55
C THR A 312 -3.56 -2.99 16.45
N GLY A 313 -3.65 -3.41 15.19
CA GLY A 313 -3.59 -2.49 14.04
C GLY A 313 -4.79 -1.52 14.04
N LEU A 314 -4.64 -0.37 13.39
CA LEU A 314 -5.75 0.55 13.21
C LEU A 314 -6.67 0.04 12.08
N PRO A 315 -7.95 -0.31 12.34
CA PRO A 315 -8.82 -0.78 11.27
C PRO A 315 -9.05 0.35 10.27
N CYS A 316 -9.13 0.07 8.98
CA CYS A 316 -9.49 1.06 7.98
C CYS A 316 -10.60 0.49 7.10
N VAL A 317 -11.81 1.02 7.27
CA VAL A 317 -13.02 0.55 6.59
C VAL A 317 -13.50 1.60 5.59
N GLY A 318 -14.28 1.18 4.59
CA GLY A 318 -14.90 2.10 3.63
C GLY A 318 -13.96 2.70 2.58
N LEU A 319 -12.81 2.08 2.32
CA LEU A 319 -11.77 2.61 1.43
C LEU A 319 -11.97 2.29 -0.06
N GLU A 320 -12.95 1.46 -0.42
CA GLU A 320 -13.17 0.98 -1.79
C GLU A 320 -13.20 2.13 -2.82
N GLN A 321 -13.98 3.19 -2.55
CA GLN A 321 -14.08 4.34 -3.44
C GLN A 321 -12.76 5.13 -3.59
N ALA A 322 -11.99 5.26 -2.50
CA ALA A 322 -10.69 5.94 -2.57
C ALA A 322 -9.71 5.16 -3.46
N PHE A 323 -9.70 3.83 -3.35
CA PHE A 323 -8.85 2.98 -4.18
C PHE A 323 -9.30 2.91 -5.65
N ASP A 324 -10.60 2.93 -5.91
CA ASP A 324 -11.13 3.12 -7.26
C ASP A 324 -10.62 4.42 -7.87
N TRP A 325 -10.73 5.54 -7.14
CA TRP A 325 -10.25 6.85 -7.61
C TRP A 325 -8.74 6.94 -7.75
N PHE A 326 -7.96 6.32 -6.86
CA PHE A 326 -6.52 6.21 -7.04
C PHE A 326 -6.15 5.44 -8.31
N ALA A 327 -6.83 4.34 -8.60
CA ALA A 327 -6.60 3.58 -9.82
C ALA A 327 -7.03 4.38 -11.07
N GLU A 328 -8.19 5.03 -11.04
CA GLU A 328 -8.63 5.91 -12.13
C GLU A 328 -7.66 7.08 -12.38
N ALA A 329 -7.18 7.74 -11.32
CA ALA A 329 -6.23 8.85 -11.41
C ALA A 329 -4.88 8.40 -11.99
N GLU A 330 -4.37 7.23 -11.57
CA GLU A 330 -3.14 6.66 -12.13
C GLU A 330 -3.33 6.30 -13.61
N THR A 331 -4.41 5.60 -13.97
CA THR A 331 -4.72 5.27 -15.37
C THR A 331 -4.80 6.51 -16.24
N GLN A 332 -5.58 7.50 -15.81
CA GLN A 332 -5.80 8.72 -16.59
C GLN A 332 -4.51 9.54 -16.71
N SER A 333 -3.73 9.66 -15.64
CA SER A 333 -2.44 10.34 -15.70
C SER A 333 -1.48 9.68 -16.69
N ARG A 334 -1.40 8.34 -16.70
CA ARG A 334 -0.58 7.60 -17.67
C ARG A 334 -1.08 7.81 -19.11
N ILE A 335 -2.39 7.84 -19.32
CA ILE A 335 -2.99 8.17 -20.63
C ILE A 335 -2.59 9.58 -21.07
N THR A 336 -2.78 10.58 -20.20
CA THR A 336 -2.45 11.98 -20.46
C THR A 336 -0.96 12.15 -20.79
N GLN A 337 -0.09 11.36 -20.18
CA GLN A 337 1.35 11.34 -20.44
C GLN A 337 1.78 10.49 -21.64
N GLY A 338 0.84 9.85 -22.36
CA GLY A 338 1.14 8.98 -23.50
C GLY A 338 1.67 7.59 -23.15
N ASN A 339 1.76 7.25 -21.85
CA ASN A 339 2.25 5.96 -21.34
C ASN A 339 1.13 4.92 -21.33
N ILE A 340 0.52 4.65 -22.49
CA ILE A 340 -0.68 3.80 -22.61
C ILE A 340 -0.44 2.37 -22.09
N ARG A 341 0.74 1.79 -22.34
CA ARG A 341 1.07 0.43 -21.88
C ARG A 341 0.97 0.31 -20.35
N ASP A 342 1.59 1.24 -19.63
CA ASP A 342 1.56 1.20 -18.17
C ASP A 342 0.17 1.54 -17.62
N ALA A 343 -0.67 2.27 -18.38
CA ALA A 343 -2.07 2.54 -18.03
C ALA A 343 -2.88 1.24 -17.98
N PHE A 344 -2.65 0.30 -18.91
CA PHE A 344 -3.25 -1.05 -18.86
C PHE A 344 -2.74 -1.84 -17.65
N GLY A 345 -1.46 -1.67 -17.28
CA GLY A 345 -0.89 -2.32 -16.11
C GLY A 345 -1.60 -1.99 -14.78
N VAL A 346 -2.31 -0.86 -14.69
CA VAL A 346 -3.11 -0.54 -13.49
C VAL A 346 -4.18 -1.60 -13.21
N LEU A 347 -4.83 -2.16 -14.25
CA LEU A 347 -5.80 -3.24 -14.08
C LEU A 347 -5.15 -4.56 -13.66
N GLU A 348 -3.91 -4.81 -14.07
CA GLU A 348 -3.15 -6.01 -13.66
C GLU A 348 -2.79 -6.00 -12.17
N ARG A 349 -2.78 -4.80 -11.57
CA ARG A 349 -2.43 -4.52 -10.19
C ARG A 349 -3.65 -4.10 -9.34
N ALA A 350 -4.86 -4.36 -9.84
CA ALA A 350 -6.10 -3.93 -9.21
C ALA A 350 -6.31 -4.44 -7.77
N ASP A 351 -5.67 -5.55 -7.41
CA ASP A 351 -5.77 -6.22 -6.11
C ASP A 351 -4.50 -6.05 -5.25
N TRP A 352 -3.54 -5.23 -5.69
CA TRP A 352 -2.24 -5.08 -5.03
C TRP A 352 -2.31 -4.34 -3.70
N PHE A 353 -3.21 -3.36 -3.58
CA PHE A 353 -3.25 -2.42 -2.45
C PHE A 353 -4.57 -2.42 -1.69
N HIS A 354 -5.60 -3.04 -2.29
CA HIS A 354 -6.94 -3.23 -1.77
C HIS A 354 -7.46 -4.57 -2.32
N PRO A 355 -8.37 -5.31 -1.64
CA PRO A 355 -8.79 -6.64 -2.09
C PRO A 355 -9.24 -6.73 -3.56
N SER A 356 -9.93 -5.71 -4.06
CA SER A 356 -10.23 -5.53 -5.49
C SER A 356 -10.74 -4.10 -5.76
N LEU A 357 -10.78 -3.72 -7.03
CA LEU A 357 -11.59 -2.59 -7.50
C LEU A 357 -13.07 -2.93 -7.45
N SER A 358 -13.93 -1.91 -7.26
CA SER A 358 -15.36 -2.09 -7.41
C SER A 358 -15.72 -2.39 -8.87
N LYS A 359 -16.90 -2.97 -9.11
CA LYS A 359 -17.43 -3.17 -10.48
C LYS A 359 -17.51 -1.85 -11.24
N ARG A 360 -17.84 -0.75 -10.55
CA ARG A 360 -17.96 0.58 -11.15
C ARG A 360 -16.58 1.15 -11.51
N GLY A 361 -15.63 1.13 -10.57
CA GLY A 361 -14.27 1.61 -10.78
C GLY A 361 -13.57 0.84 -11.90
N ARG A 362 -13.67 -0.49 -11.88
CA ARG A 362 -13.15 -1.34 -12.96
C ARG A 362 -13.72 -0.95 -14.33
N LYS A 363 -15.05 -0.87 -14.46
CA LYS A 363 -15.71 -0.49 -15.72
C LYS A 363 -15.32 0.92 -16.19
N ALA A 364 -15.11 1.85 -15.27
CA ALA A 364 -14.66 3.21 -15.59
C ALA A 364 -13.25 3.20 -16.21
N ILE A 365 -12.31 2.46 -15.60
CA ILE A 365 -10.95 2.27 -16.11
C ILE A 365 -10.97 1.57 -17.48
N GLU A 366 -11.68 0.45 -17.61
CA GLU A 366 -11.80 -0.30 -18.88
C GLU A 366 -12.33 0.60 -20.00
N LYS A 367 -13.39 1.37 -19.75
CA LYS A 367 -13.96 2.32 -20.72
C LYS A 367 -12.95 3.39 -21.16
N ARG A 368 -12.09 3.88 -20.25
CA ARG A 368 -11.06 4.87 -20.59
C ARG A 368 -9.97 4.25 -21.45
N LEU A 369 -9.46 3.07 -21.05
CA LEU A 369 -8.42 2.34 -21.78
C LEU A 369 -8.87 1.96 -23.19
N LEU A 370 -10.10 1.46 -23.36
CA LEU A 370 -10.61 1.06 -24.68
C LEU A 370 -10.75 2.23 -25.66
N LYS A 371 -10.82 3.49 -25.18
CA LYS A 371 -10.85 4.68 -26.05
C LYS A 371 -9.48 5.10 -26.56
N THR A 372 -8.40 4.68 -25.89
CA THR A 372 -7.02 5.08 -26.22
C THR A 372 -6.30 4.11 -27.14
N VAL A 373 -6.97 3.02 -27.52
CA VAL A 373 -6.45 1.97 -28.40
C VAL A 373 -7.35 1.78 -29.61
N ASP A 374 -6.79 1.19 -30.66
CA ASP A 374 -7.55 0.68 -31.80
C ASP A 374 -7.86 -0.80 -31.56
N ALA A 375 -9.14 -1.16 -31.52
CA ALA A 375 -9.57 -2.54 -31.35
C ALA A 375 -9.34 -3.33 -32.64
N VAL A 376 -8.62 -4.45 -32.54
CA VAL A 376 -8.31 -5.33 -33.68
C VAL A 376 -8.86 -6.72 -33.38
N LYS A 377 -9.75 -7.21 -34.25
CA LYS A 377 -10.18 -8.60 -34.21
C LYS A 377 -9.09 -9.45 -34.86
N ALA A 378 -8.37 -10.20 -34.03
CA ALA A 378 -7.28 -11.05 -34.49
C ALA A 378 -7.80 -12.44 -34.87
N LYS A 379 -7.20 -13.04 -35.89
CA LYS A 379 -7.39 -14.46 -36.19
C LYS A 379 -6.52 -15.27 -35.23
N LEU A 380 -7.13 -16.14 -34.42
CA LEU A 380 -6.40 -17.06 -33.55
C LEU A 380 -6.12 -18.36 -34.30
N ARG A 381 -4.85 -18.77 -34.31
CA ARG A 381 -4.39 -20.06 -34.82
C ARG A 381 -3.71 -20.83 -33.70
N ALA A 382 -4.25 -21.99 -33.34
CA ALA A 382 -3.56 -22.92 -32.46
C ALA A 382 -2.56 -23.73 -33.28
N VAL A 383 -1.34 -23.86 -32.78
CA VAL A 383 -0.30 -24.68 -33.43
C VAL A 383 -0.03 -25.88 -32.52
N ASP A 384 -0.13 -27.09 -33.08
CA ASP A 384 0.10 -28.34 -32.35
C ASP A 384 1.61 -28.63 -32.19
N VAL A 385 2.28 -27.73 -31.47
CA VAL A 385 3.70 -27.82 -31.14
C VAL A 385 3.87 -27.69 -29.64
N LYS A 386 4.61 -28.64 -29.04
CA LYS A 386 5.00 -28.59 -27.63
C LYS A 386 6.24 -27.72 -27.46
N VAL A 387 6.13 -26.71 -26.60
CA VAL A 387 7.27 -25.88 -26.19
C VAL A 387 8.09 -26.55 -25.11
N ARG A 388 9.37 -26.19 -25.02
CA ARG A 388 10.19 -26.52 -23.84
C ARG A 388 9.53 -25.98 -22.57
N GLY A 389 9.40 -26.87 -21.57
CA GLY A 389 8.56 -26.67 -20.39
C GLY A 389 8.84 -25.38 -19.59
N PRO A 390 7.87 -24.93 -18.78
CA PRO A 390 7.98 -23.67 -18.06
C PRO A 390 9.01 -23.76 -16.93
N ASP A 391 10.06 -22.94 -17.01
CA ASP A 391 10.84 -22.58 -15.84
C ASP A 391 10.15 -21.40 -15.13
N ASN A 392 10.12 -21.42 -13.80
CA ASN A 392 9.56 -20.33 -12.97
C ASN A 392 10.46 -19.08 -12.89
N THR A 393 11.58 -19.08 -13.62
CA THR A 393 12.52 -17.94 -13.66
C THR A 393 12.21 -17.02 -14.85
N PRO A 394 12.54 -15.72 -14.78
CA PRO A 394 12.49 -14.84 -15.94
C PRO A 394 13.33 -15.42 -17.08
N ARG A 395 12.75 -15.42 -18.29
CA ARG A 395 13.38 -16.00 -19.48
C ARG A 395 12.92 -15.28 -20.75
N TYR A 396 13.72 -15.42 -21.79
CA TYR A 396 13.24 -15.22 -23.16
C TYR A 396 12.30 -16.35 -23.56
N SER A 397 11.35 -16.03 -24.43
CA SER A 397 10.39 -16.98 -24.98
C SER A 397 11.09 -18.09 -25.77
N PRO A 398 10.58 -19.33 -25.73
CA PRO A 398 10.92 -20.37 -26.71
C PRO A 398 10.33 -20.10 -28.10
N LEU A 399 9.67 -18.96 -28.32
CA LEU A 399 9.13 -18.53 -29.61
C LEU A 399 10.00 -17.41 -30.20
N ARG A 400 10.15 -17.37 -31.52
CA ARG A 400 10.79 -16.24 -32.23
C ARG A 400 10.30 -16.18 -33.67
N PHE A 401 10.08 -14.99 -34.22
CA PHE A 401 9.88 -14.85 -35.65
C PHE A 401 11.19 -14.65 -36.43
N GLU A 402 11.20 -15.18 -37.66
CA GLU A 402 12.14 -14.83 -38.71
C GLU A 402 11.62 -13.64 -39.54
N ASP A 403 12.49 -13.03 -40.35
CA ASP A 403 12.17 -11.82 -41.13
C ASP A 403 11.14 -12.08 -42.24
N ASP A 404 11.02 -13.33 -42.70
CA ASP A 404 10.00 -13.78 -43.65
C ASP A 404 8.62 -13.97 -42.99
N GLY A 405 8.52 -13.85 -41.66
CA GLY A 405 7.32 -14.06 -40.85
C GLY A 405 7.07 -15.51 -40.43
N SER A 406 7.98 -16.44 -40.72
CA SER A 406 7.95 -17.79 -40.17
C SER A 406 8.17 -17.75 -38.65
N LEU A 407 7.49 -18.63 -37.92
CA LEU A 407 7.62 -18.75 -36.46
C LEU A 407 8.51 -19.93 -36.10
N LEU A 408 9.62 -19.65 -35.44
CA LEU A 408 10.49 -20.65 -34.83
C LEU A 408 10.00 -20.98 -33.42
N VAL A 409 9.97 -22.27 -33.11
CA VAL A 409 9.57 -22.81 -31.81
C VAL A 409 10.65 -23.74 -31.27
N LEU A 410 11.18 -23.40 -30.10
CA LEU A 410 12.12 -24.22 -29.37
C LEU A 410 11.37 -25.28 -28.55
N GLY A 411 11.30 -26.49 -29.10
CA GLY A 411 10.70 -27.66 -28.49
C GLY A 411 11.68 -28.49 -27.66
N PRO A 412 11.21 -29.58 -27.03
CA PRO A 412 12.09 -30.53 -26.32
C PRO A 412 13.10 -31.25 -27.22
N SER A 413 12.77 -31.41 -28.51
CA SER A 413 13.54 -32.19 -29.48
C SER A 413 14.37 -31.34 -30.45
N GLY A 414 14.33 -30.01 -30.34
CA GLY A 414 15.01 -29.12 -31.28
C GLY A 414 14.17 -27.90 -31.66
N VAL A 415 14.52 -27.27 -32.77
CA VAL A 415 13.80 -26.11 -33.33
C VAL A 415 12.87 -26.57 -34.43
N GLN A 416 11.62 -26.11 -34.38
CA GLN A 416 10.63 -26.30 -35.44
C GLN A 416 10.30 -24.94 -36.06
N ARG A 417 10.21 -24.89 -37.39
CA ARG A 417 9.76 -23.72 -38.14
C ARG A 417 8.32 -23.94 -38.57
N ILE A 418 7.48 -22.94 -38.32
CA ILE A 418 6.09 -22.90 -38.74
C ILE A 418 5.99 -21.81 -39.80
N GLY A 419 5.81 -22.23 -41.05
CA GLY A 419 5.61 -21.32 -42.17
C GLY A 419 4.32 -20.51 -42.03
N ARG A 420 4.18 -19.47 -42.87
CA ARG A 420 2.93 -18.71 -42.96
C ARG A 420 1.77 -19.57 -43.46
N ASP A 421 2.08 -20.57 -44.28
CA ASP A 421 1.16 -21.53 -44.91
C ASP A 421 0.81 -22.75 -44.04
N ASP A 422 1.20 -22.74 -42.76
CA ASP A 422 1.01 -23.84 -41.81
C ASP A 422 1.88 -25.08 -42.05
N SER A 423 2.86 -25.00 -42.95
CA SER A 423 3.90 -26.03 -43.02
C SER A 423 4.71 -26.05 -41.71
N VAL A 424 4.92 -27.24 -41.16
CA VAL A 424 5.78 -27.46 -40.00
C VAL A 424 7.01 -28.24 -40.46
N GLU A 425 8.18 -27.64 -40.29
CA GLU A 425 9.46 -28.21 -40.67
C GLU A 425 10.35 -28.36 -39.43
N TYR A 426 11.05 -29.49 -39.33
CA TYR A 426 12.07 -29.71 -38.31
C TYR A 426 13.42 -29.24 -38.83
N ILE A 427 14.08 -28.38 -38.08
CA ILE A 427 15.27 -27.68 -38.55
C ILE A 427 16.37 -27.85 -37.53
N GLU A 428 17.00 -29.03 -37.55
CA GLU A 428 18.08 -29.37 -36.61
C GLU A 428 19.41 -28.69 -36.94
N ASP A 429 19.67 -28.38 -38.23
CA ASP A 429 20.99 -27.92 -38.69
C ASP A 429 21.04 -26.48 -39.25
N GLU A 430 19.91 -25.81 -39.49
CA GLU A 430 19.92 -24.45 -40.07
C GLU A 430 19.89 -23.32 -39.03
N VAL A 431 19.37 -23.59 -37.82
CA VAL A 431 19.17 -22.55 -36.80
C VAL A 431 19.66 -23.03 -35.43
N ASP A 432 20.68 -22.33 -34.91
CA ASP A 432 21.15 -22.55 -33.55
C ASP A 432 20.05 -22.20 -32.51
N PRO A 433 19.74 -23.11 -31.57
CA PRO A 433 18.87 -22.82 -30.45
C PRO A 433 19.33 -21.58 -29.67
N TRP A 434 18.43 -20.63 -29.42
CA TRP A 434 18.77 -19.43 -28.66
C TRP A 434 18.68 -19.67 -27.15
N PRO A 435 19.52 -18.99 -26.33
CA PRO A 435 19.46 -19.13 -24.89
C PRO A 435 18.18 -18.48 -24.35
N MET A 436 17.38 -19.25 -23.61
CA MET A 436 16.22 -18.70 -22.88
C MET A 436 16.63 -17.96 -21.60
N THR A 437 17.81 -18.25 -21.04
CA THR A 437 18.31 -17.55 -19.85
C THR A 437 18.62 -16.10 -20.18
N VAL A 438 18.09 -15.16 -19.40
CA VAL A 438 18.37 -13.74 -19.57
C VAL A 438 19.73 -13.40 -18.96
N ILE A 439 20.73 -13.19 -19.81
CA ILE A 439 22.10 -12.86 -19.42
C ILE A 439 22.46 -11.50 -20.00
N GLY A 440 22.97 -10.62 -19.14
CA GLY A 440 23.45 -9.29 -19.52
C GLY A 440 24.90 -9.27 -20.02
N PRO A 441 25.39 -8.12 -20.53
CA PRO A 441 26.75 -7.96 -21.05
C PRO A 441 27.84 -8.35 -20.05
N SER A 442 27.64 -8.08 -18.76
CA SER A 442 28.57 -8.45 -17.67
C SER A 442 28.46 -9.91 -17.23
N LYS A 443 27.76 -10.77 -18.00
CA LYS A 443 27.40 -12.15 -17.64
C LYS A 443 26.56 -12.27 -16.37
N ASP A 444 25.85 -11.20 -16.02
CA ASP A 444 24.86 -11.21 -14.95
C ASP A 444 23.59 -11.91 -15.42
N ARG A 445 23.00 -12.73 -14.56
CA ARG A 445 21.74 -13.43 -14.84
C ARG A 445 20.58 -12.75 -14.14
N PHE A 446 19.46 -12.58 -14.83
CA PHE A 446 18.20 -12.16 -14.22
C PHE A 446 17.56 -13.34 -13.50
N LEU A 447 17.42 -13.25 -12.17
CA LEU A 447 16.92 -14.35 -11.35
C LEU A 447 15.41 -14.29 -11.12
N GLY A 448 14.85 -13.09 -11.02
CA GLY A 448 13.47 -12.95 -10.60
C GLY A 448 13.08 -11.54 -10.18
N VAL A 449 11.82 -11.42 -9.83
CA VAL A 449 11.21 -10.22 -9.24
C VAL A 449 10.92 -10.54 -7.77
N ALA A 450 11.26 -9.62 -6.87
CA ALA A 450 10.98 -9.75 -5.44
C ALA A 450 10.04 -8.65 -4.96
N TYR A 451 9.20 -9.02 -4.00
CA TYR A 451 8.20 -8.16 -3.36
C TYR A 451 8.54 -8.00 -1.88
N PRO A 452 9.60 -7.24 -1.54
CA PRO A 452 10.09 -7.12 -0.17
C PRO A 452 9.06 -6.42 0.74
N CYS A 453 9.04 -6.80 2.02
CA CYS A 453 8.16 -6.18 3.01
C CYS A 453 8.69 -4.85 3.57
N GLU A 454 10.00 -4.68 3.59
CA GLU A 454 10.66 -3.49 4.18
C GLU A 454 11.07 -2.42 3.15
N SER A 455 10.80 -2.67 1.87
CA SER A 455 10.96 -1.67 0.80
C SER A 455 9.64 -1.45 0.11
N ALA A 456 9.30 -0.20 -0.16
CA ALA A 456 8.04 0.17 -0.80
C ALA A 456 7.94 -0.33 -2.24
N THR A 457 9.05 -0.57 -2.92
CA THR A 457 9.09 -0.87 -4.35
C THR A 457 9.44 -2.33 -4.65
N VAL A 458 9.02 -2.79 -5.81
CA VAL A 458 9.44 -4.06 -6.39
C VAL A 458 10.95 -4.04 -6.65
N MET A 459 11.59 -5.19 -6.51
CA MET A 459 13.03 -5.36 -6.72
C MET A 459 13.32 -6.36 -7.84
N LEU A 460 14.36 -6.09 -8.63
CA LEU A 460 14.92 -7.07 -9.57
C LEU A 460 16.11 -7.80 -8.95
N LEU A 461 16.06 -9.13 -8.97
CA LEU A 461 17.10 -10.01 -8.44
C LEU A 461 18.08 -10.44 -9.53
N ARG A 462 19.38 -10.39 -9.24
CA ARG A 462 20.44 -10.78 -10.19
C ARG A 462 21.51 -11.63 -9.52
N SER A 463 22.19 -12.46 -10.30
CA SER A 463 23.47 -13.07 -9.92
C SER A 463 24.57 -12.71 -10.90
N GLY A 464 25.81 -12.68 -10.43
CA GLY A 464 26.99 -12.62 -11.31
C GLY A 464 27.27 -13.94 -12.02
N SER A 465 28.32 -13.95 -12.84
CA SER A 465 28.77 -15.11 -13.61
C SER A 465 29.17 -16.32 -12.75
N THR A 466 29.57 -16.10 -11.50
CA THR A 466 29.93 -17.14 -10.53
C THR A 466 28.73 -17.69 -9.77
N GLY A 467 27.51 -17.21 -10.06
CA GLY A 467 26.29 -17.56 -9.32
C GLY A 467 26.07 -16.78 -8.02
N MET A 468 27.01 -15.93 -7.60
CA MET A 468 26.83 -15.07 -6.42
C MET A 468 25.72 -14.04 -6.65
N VAL A 469 24.78 -13.94 -5.70
CA VAL A 469 23.68 -12.96 -5.73
C VAL A 469 24.25 -11.55 -5.59
N LYS A 470 23.82 -10.65 -6.47
CA LYS A 470 24.17 -9.22 -6.43
C LYS A 470 23.13 -8.43 -5.63
N PRO A 471 23.49 -7.22 -5.14
CA PRO A 471 22.49 -6.31 -4.58
C PRO A 471 21.31 -6.11 -5.54
N PRO A 472 20.07 -6.18 -5.02
CA PRO A 472 18.87 -6.04 -5.84
C PRO A 472 18.79 -4.62 -6.43
N ILE A 473 18.20 -4.50 -7.63
CA ILE A 473 17.88 -3.20 -8.23
C ILE A 473 16.51 -2.77 -7.73
N LEU A 474 16.41 -1.57 -7.16
CA LEU A 474 15.13 -0.93 -6.82
C LEU A 474 14.46 -0.43 -8.10
N THR A 475 13.17 -0.66 -8.22
CA THR A 475 12.35 -0.18 -9.34
C THR A 475 11.48 1.00 -8.91
N ASP A 476 10.83 1.66 -9.86
CA ASP A 476 9.79 2.67 -9.59
C ASP A 476 8.40 2.04 -9.35
N LEU A 477 8.25 0.73 -9.54
CA LEU A 477 6.98 0.03 -9.35
C LEU A 477 6.72 -0.23 -7.86
N LEU A 478 5.60 0.27 -7.33
CA LEU A 478 5.19 0.03 -5.95
C LEU A 478 4.89 -1.47 -5.68
N ALA A 479 5.45 -2.05 -4.61
CA ALA A 479 5.24 -3.45 -4.25
C ALA A 479 3.85 -3.72 -3.64
N PRO A 480 3.23 -4.89 -3.89
CA PRO A 480 1.90 -5.22 -3.37
C PRO A 480 1.86 -5.29 -1.84
N ARG A 481 0.73 -4.84 -1.26
CA ARG A 481 0.40 -4.77 0.17
C ARG A 481 -1.08 -5.13 0.41
N PRO A 482 -1.44 -6.25 1.08
CA PRO A 482 -0.58 -7.12 1.88
C PRO A 482 0.42 -8.00 1.15
N GLY A 483 0.15 -8.39 -0.09
CA GLY A 483 1.04 -9.28 -0.87
C GLY A 483 1.61 -10.44 -0.05
N ALA A 484 2.89 -10.77 -0.30
CA ALA A 484 3.64 -11.78 0.47
C ALA A 484 3.72 -11.48 1.97
N CYS A 485 3.65 -10.21 2.36
CA CYS A 485 3.84 -9.75 3.74
C CYS A 485 2.62 -10.03 4.63
N GLY A 486 1.42 -10.10 4.05
CA GLY A 486 0.22 -10.57 4.74
C GLY A 486 -0.16 -12.01 4.40
N GLY A 487 0.82 -12.83 3.99
CA GLY A 487 0.63 -14.27 3.77
C GLY A 487 -0.04 -14.66 2.46
N ARG A 488 -0.23 -13.72 1.51
CA ARG A 488 -0.68 -14.09 0.16
C ARG A 488 0.53 -14.62 -0.63
N PRO A 489 0.41 -15.74 -1.36
CA PRO A 489 1.51 -16.19 -2.20
C PRO A 489 1.87 -15.10 -3.21
N PRO A 490 3.17 -14.91 -3.52
CA PRO A 490 3.57 -13.98 -4.57
C PRO A 490 2.87 -14.37 -5.87
N ASP A 491 2.47 -13.37 -6.65
CA ASP A 491 1.87 -13.63 -7.96
C ASP A 491 2.87 -14.44 -8.81
N SER A 492 2.38 -15.56 -9.35
CA SER A 492 3.19 -16.50 -10.14
C SER A 492 3.39 -16.05 -11.58
N ARG A 493 2.76 -14.93 -12.00
CA ARG A 493 2.94 -14.36 -13.32
C ARG A 493 4.39 -13.94 -13.53
N ARG A 494 4.99 -14.49 -14.58
CA ARG A 494 6.37 -14.21 -14.98
C ARG A 494 6.47 -12.83 -15.63
N PRO A 495 7.56 -12.09 -15.41
CA PRO A 495 7.80 -10.84 -16.13
C PRO A 495 7.99 -11.11 -17.62
N SER A 496 7.45 -10.25 -18.49
CA SER A 496 7.74 -10.30 -19.93
C SER A 496 9.09 -9.63 -20.19
N VAL A 497 10.10 -10.41 -20.53
CA VAL A 497 11.46 -9.91 -20.73
C VAL A 497 11.56 -9.17 -22.06
N LEU A 498 12.08 -7.95 -22.03
CA LEU A 498 12.33 -7.13 -23.21
C LEU A 498 13.81 -7.15 -23.61
N GLY A 499 14.70 -7.28 -22.62
CA GLY A 499 16.14 -7.38 -22.87
C GLY A 499 16.97 -7.03 -21.65
N TRP A 500 18.14 -6.46 -21.90
CA TRP A 500 19.07 -5.99 -20.88
C TRP A 500 19.64 -4.63 -21.28
N GLY A 501 19.60 -3.66 -20.38
CA GLY A 501 20.16 -2.32 -20.55
C GLY A 501 21.31 -2.05 -19.59
N ASP A 502 21.84 -0.83 -19.62
CA ASP A 502 23.00 -0.45 -18.80
C ASP A 502 22.73 -0.59 -17.29
N ASP A 503 21.50 -0.28 -16.87
CA ASP A 503 21.08 -0.35 -15.47
C ASP A 503 20.63 -1.76 -15.02
N GLY A 504 20.55 -2.73 -15.94
CA GLY A 504 20.14 -4.10 -15.65
C GLY A 504 19.04 -4.65 -16.57
N PRO A 505 18.30 -5.69 -16.13
CA PRO A 505 17.23 -6.30 -16.91
C PRO A 505 16.13 -5.29 -17.27
N ILE A 506 15.63 -5.37 -18.50
CA ILE A 506 14.49 -4.60 -18.99
C ILE A 506 13.31 -5.56 -19.13
N ALA A 507 12.20 -5.28 -18.47
CA ALA A 507 11.05 -6.18 -18.45
C ALA A 507 9.73 -5.45 -18.20
N ILE A 508 8.62 -6.11 -18.53
CA ILE A 508 7.28 -5.72 -18.11
C ILE A 508 6.88 -6.57 -16.90
N VAL A 509 6.65 -5.92 -15.77
CA VAL A 509 6.23 -6.54 -14.51
C VAL A 509 4.81 -6.08 -14.21
N HIS A 510 3.83 -7.00 -14.28
CA HIS A 510 2.41 -6.69 -14.07
C HIS A 510 1.94 -5.46 -14.87
N GLY A 511 2.29 -5.45 -16.15
CA GLY A 511 1.96 -4.38 -17.09
C GLY A 511 2.70 -3.06 -16.89
N HIS A 512 3.63 -2.95 -15.93
CA HIS A 512 4.51 -1.79 -15.77
C HIS A 512 5.87 -2.04 -16.41
N SER A 513 6.36 -1.06 -17.16
CA SER A 513 7.64 -1.12 -17.85
C SER A 513 8.80 -0.76 -16.93
N ILE A 514 9.79 -1.65 -16.78
CA ILE A 514 11.01 -1.39 -16.03
C ILE A 514 12.18 -1.27 -17.00
N GLY A 515 12.91 -0.16 -16.91
CA GLY A 515 14.02 0.18 -17.79
C GLY A 515 13.58 0.79 -19.13
N LYS A 516 14.56 1.30 -19.88
CA LYS A 516 14.34 1.87 -21.21
C LYS A 516 14.16 0.75 -22.23
N LEU A 517 13.25 0.91 -23.19
CA LEU A 517 13.09 -0.07 -24.27
C LEU A 517 14.41 -0.27 -25.04
N PRO A 518 14.79 -1.52 -25.36
CA PRO A 518 16.00 -1.79 -26.13
C PRO A 518 15.84 -1.34 -27.58
N THR A 519 16.95 -0.99 -28.23
CA THR A 519 16.97 -0.61 -29.66
C THR A 519 16.87 -1.81 -30.61
N ARG A 520 17.16 -3.01 -30.12
CA ARG A 520 16.98 -4.29 -30.82
C ARG A 520 16.50 -5.36 -29.86
N GLY A 521 15.58 -6.19 -30.32
CA GLY A 521 15.07 -7.32 -29.54
C GLY A 521 16.03 -8.50 -29.57
N ALA A 522 16.29 -9.09 -28.40
CA ALA A 522 16.94 -10.39 -28.33
C ALA A 522 15.98 -11.48 -28.86
N PRO A 523 16.49 -12.61 -29.38
CA PRO A 523 15.67 -13.78 -29.69
C PRO A 523 14.75 -14.16 -28.52
N GLY A 524 13.45 -14.25 -28.79
CA GLY A 524 12.43 -14.58 -27.78
C GLY A 524 12.03 -13.43 -26.85
N ALA A 525 12.50 -12.21 -27.06
CA ALA A 525 12.03 -11.07 -26.29
C ALA A 525 10.59 -10.68 -26.66
N ALA A 526 9.86 -10.05 -25.73
CA ALA A 526 8.52 -9.50 -25.98
C ALA A 526 8.57 -8.15 -26.76
N VAL A 527 9.63 -7.96 -27.54
CA VAL A 527 9.87 -6.84 -28.45
C VAL A 527 10.38 -7.42 -29.78
N SER A 528 9.99 -6.82 -30.90
CA SER A 528 10.46 -7.22 -32.22
C SER A 528 11.97 -7.11 -32.36
N THR A 529 12.57 -7.86 -33.28
CA THR A 529 14.03 -7.92 -33.49
C THR A 529 14.64 -6.54 -33.80
N ASP A 530 13.89 -5.67 -34.49
CA ASP A 530 14.25 -4.28 -34.77
C ASP A 530 13.96 -3.29 -33.61
N GLY A 531 13.46 -3.77 -32.48
CA GLY A 531 13.16 -2.96 -31.29
C GLY A 531 11.89 -2.10 -31.41
N ARG A 532 11.16 -2.16 -32.53
CA ARG A 532 10.09 -1.21 -32.84
C ARG A 532 8.76 -1.54 -32.18
N PHE A 533 8.37 -2.81 -32.14
CA PHE A 533 7.08 -3.26 -31.63
C PHE A 533 7.25 -4.01 -30.32
N VAL A 534 6.39 -3.72 -29.35
CA VAL A 534 6.33 -4.43 -28.07
C VAL A 534 4.97 -5.09 -27.96
N VAL A 535 4.95 -6.34 -27.50
CA VAL A 535 3.73 -7.09 -27.20
C VAL A 535 3.58 -7.32 -25.70
N ALA A 536 2.38 -7.07 -25.17
CA ALA A 536 2.07 -7.30 -23.78
C ALA A 536 0.67 -7.92 -23.64
N PRO A 537 0.54 -9.14 -23.07
CA PRO A 537 -0.77 -9.66 -22.69
C PRO A 537 -1.33 -8.83 -21.52
N THR A 538 -2.62 -8.49 -21.60
CA THR A 538 -3.35 -7.70 -20.59
C THR A 538 -4.68 -8.35 -20.25
N ALA A 539 -5.36 -7.83 -19.23
CA ALA A 539 -6.67 -8.25 -18.77
C ALA A 539 -7.77 -8.02 -19.81
N LEU A 540 -7.51 -7.20 -20.85
CA LEU A 540 -8.48 -6.83 -21.87
C LEU A 540 -8.15 -7.38 -23.27
N GLY A 541 -6.96 -7.94 -23.47
CA GLY A 541 -6.47 -8.32 -24.79
C GLY A 541 -4.96 -8.35 -24.88
N VAL A 542 -4.42 -8.59 -26.07
CA VAL A 542 -2.99 -8.47 -26.35
C VAL A 542 -2.73 -7.04 -26.85
N LEU A 543 -1.99 -6.26 -26.06
CA LEU A 543 -1.64 -4.89 -26.40
C LEU A 543 -0.35 -4.86 -27.23
N ILE A 544 -0.40 -4.20 -28.38
CA ILE A 544 0.75 -3.97 -29.25
C ILE A 544 1.01 -2.47 -29.35
N THR A 545 2.24 -2.08 -29.03
CA THR A 545 2.72 -0.70 -29.12
C THR A 545 3.92 -0.63 -30.05
N GLY A 546 3.91 0.29 -31.02
CA GLY A 546 5.07 0.55 -31.87
C GLY A 546 4.93 1.81 -32.73
N PRO A 547 5.97 2.18 -33.49
CA PRO A 547 5.99 3.37 -34.33
C PRO A 547 5.05 3.24 -35.53
N GLY A 548 4.53 4.37 -36.01
CA GLY A 548 3.57 4.43 -37.12
C GLY A 548 2.10 4.24 -36.70
N GLN A 549 1.86 3.85 -35.44
CA GLN A 549 0.54 3.79 -34.85
C GLN A 549 0.12 5.15 -34.29
N LYS A 550 -1.07 5.64 -34.66
CA LYS A 550 -1.69 6.80 -33.99
C LYS A 550 -2.13 6.45 -32.57
N LYS A 551 -2.57 5.21 -32.37
CA LYS A 551 -2.93 4.60 -31.09
C LYS A 551 -2.39 3.17 -31.05
N PRO A 552 -2.00 2.65 -29.87
CA PRO A 552 -1.69 1.24 -29.71
C PRO A 552 -2.85 0.36 -30.18
N SER A 553 -2.56 -0.84 -30.66
CA SER A 553 -3.58 -1.80 -31.05
C SER A 553 -3.88 -2.76 -29.90
N LEU A 554 -5.16 -2.95 -29.59
CA LEU A 554 -5.62 -3.97 -28.63
C LEU A 554 -6.27 -5.11 -29.39
N TRP A 555 -5.60 -6.26 -29.36
CA TRP A 555 -6.03 -7.43 -30.11
C TRP A 555 -6.87 -8.35 -29.23
N SER A 556 -8.00 -8.79 -29.78
CA SER A 556 -8.90 -9.75 -29.18
C SER A 556 -9.29 -10.81 -30.21
N ALA A 557 -9.51 -12.05 -29.75
CA ALA A 557 -10.06 -13.13 -30.55
C ALA A 557 -11.22 -13.78 -29.78
N ASP A 558 -12.26 -14.22 -30.48
CA ASP A 558 -13.48 -14.77 -29.86
C ASP A 558 -13.15 -16.06 -29.07
N GLU A 559 -12.12 -16.78 -29.50
CA GLU A 559 -11.63 -18.04 -28.93
C GLU A 559 -10.64 -17.86 -27.76
N LEU A 560 -10.36 -16.60 -27.39
CA LEU A 560 -9.53 -16.22 -26.24
C LEU A 560 -10.40 -15.68 -25.09
N PRO A 561 -10.91 -16.54 -24.19
CA PRO A 561 -11.68 -16.08 -23.05
C PRO A 561 -10.80 -15.24 -22.11
N LEU A 562 -11.34 -14.12 -21.64
CA LEU A 562 -10.73 -13.29 -20.60
C LEU A 562 -10.96 -13.93 -19.21
N PRO A 563 -9.99 -13.83 -18.27
CA PRO A 563 -8.68 -13.20 -18.42
C PRO A 563 -7.71 -14.05 -19.25
N LEU A 564 -6.88 -13.38 -20.07
CA LEU A 564 -5.89 -14.05 -20.90
C LEU A 564 -4.84 -14.77 -20.05
N LYS A 565 -4.68 -16.07 -20.28
CA LYS A 565 -3.58 -16.88 -19.74
C LYS A 565 -2.47 -17.07 -20.78
N LEU A 566 -2.04 -15.96 -21.38
CA LEU A 566 -0.96 -15.94 -22.36
C LEU A 566 0.37 -15.62 -21.66
N GLN A 567 1.43 -16.31 -22.06
CA GLN A 567 2.78 -16.13 -21.54
C GLN A 567 3.78 -16.16 -22.70
N ASP A 568 5.03 -15.73 -22.44
CA ASP A 568 6.14 -15.86 -23.38
C ASP A 568 5.79 -15.31 -24.80
N CYS A 569 5.06 -14.20 -24.86
CA CYS A 569 4.62 -13.60 -26.12
C CYS A 569 5.77 -12.93 -26.88
N VAL A 570 5.77 -13.07 -28.21
CA VAL A 570 6.71 -12.44 -29.15
C VAL A 570 5.97 -11.79 -30.32
N ILE A 571 6.59 -10.81 -30.97
CA ILE A 571 5.99 -10.05 -32.07
C ILE A 571 6.96 -9.94 -33.24
N HIS A 572 6.44 -10.08 -34.44
CA HIS A 572 7.18 -9.91 -35.68
C HIS A 572 7.41 -8.42 -35.99
N THR A 573 8.40 -8.11 -36.84
CA THR A 573 8.81 -6.74 -37.19
C THR A 573 7.77 -5.96 -37.99
N ASP A 574 6.78 -6.64 -38.58
CA ASP A 574 5.65 -5.97 -39.25
C ASP A 574 4.58 -5.45 -38.28
N GLY A 575 4.63 -5.84 -37.00
CA GLY A 575 3.61 -5.49 -36.01
C GLY A 575 2.23 -6.10 -36.26
N LYS A 576 2.10 -7.04 -37.20
CA LYS A 576 0.85 -7.70 -37.63
C LYS A 576 0.77 -9.19 -37.27
N HIS A 577 1.86 -9.76 -36.76
CA HIS A 577 1.91 -11.14 -36.29
C HIS A 577 2.48 -11.22 -34.88
N THR A 578 1.78 -11.91 -33.98
CA THR A 578 2.27 -12.23 -32.64
C THR A 578 2.02 -13.69 -32.31
N ALA A 579 2.88 -14.27 -31.48
CA ALA A 579 2.75 -15.62 -30.98
C ALA A 579 2.93 -15.64 -29.47
N CYS A 580 2.15 -16.46 -28.77
CA CYS A 580 2.20 -16.62 -27.33
C CYS A 580 2.07 -18.09 -26.94
N ILE A 581 2.39 -18.41 -25.70
CA ILE A 581 2.14 -19.72 -25.10
C ILE A 581 0.87 -19.65 -24.27
N ARG A 582 -0.05 -20.59 -24.51
CA ARG A 582 -1.29 -20.78 -23.76
C ARG A 582 -1.35 -22.22 -23.28
N ASN A 583 -1.32 -22.42 -21.96
CA ASN A 583 -1.36 -23.76 -21.34
C ASN A 583 -0.33 -24.75 -21.92
N GLY A 584 0.87 -24.25 -22.28
CA GLY A 584 1.94 -25.07 -22.87
C GLY A 584 1.82 -25.34 -24.37
N ALA A 585 0.80 -24.80 -25.05
CA ALA A 585 0.66 -24.84 -26.51
C ALA A 585 0.97 -23.47 -27.12
N VAL A 586 1.41 -23.47 -28.38
CA VAL A 586 1.65 -22.24 -29.15
C VAL A 586 0.35 -21.74 -29.76
N VAL A 587 0.09 -20.45 -29.61
CA VAL A 587 -0.99 -19.76 -30.31
C VAL A 587 -0.42 -18.59 -31.10
N GLN A 588 -0.83 -18.47 -32.35
CA GLN A 588 -0.53 -17.33 -33.21
C GLN A 588 -1.77 -16.46 -33.35
N LEU A 589 -1.53 -15.16 -33.37
CA LEU A 589 -2.51 -14.13 -33.61
C LEU A 589 -2.02 -13.30 -34.78
N SER A 590 -2.88 -13.08 -35.77
CA SER A 590 -2.64 -12.13 -36.85
C SER A 590 -3.76 -11.11 -36.93
N ALA A 591 -3.42 -9.86 -37.25
CA ALA A 591 -4.41 -8.86 -37.58
C ALA A 591 -5.20 -9.34 -38.80
N ALA A 592 -6.53 -9.28 -38.77
CA ALA A 592 -7.32 -9.46 -39.98
C ALA A 592 -7.00 -8.31 -40.94
N ASP A 593 -6.65 -8.64 -42.19
CA ASP A 593 -6.46 -7.68 -43.27
C ASP A 593 -7.75 -6.91 -43.60
#